data_AF-A0A392PD79-F1
#
_entry.id   AF-A0A392PD79-F1
#
_cell.length_a   1.000
_cell.length_b   1.000
_cell.length_c   1.000
_cell.angle_alpha   90.00
_cell.angle_beta   90.00
_cell.angle_gamma   90.00
#
_symmetry.space_group_name_H-M   'P 1'
#
loop_
_entity.id
_entity.type
_entity.pdbx_description
1 polymer ?
#
loop_
_entity_poly.entity_id
_entity_poly.type
_entity_poly.pdbx_seq_one_letter_code
_entity_poly.pdbx_strand_id
1 'polypeptide(L)'
;DTVKLGDDSRMNVMGKGNLRLCINEKIHFITCVYFIPGLKTNLLSLGQIQQKKNIALLFKNDLCKVYHDGKGLLFTTHMSSNRMYKIKATVVMPECFQISAKDKSQLWHNRYAHLSIKGLNILSNKDMVKGLPALVDSDEKCVDCLTGKQHRDAFPKQAIWRASSKLELVHTDICGPIAPKSNGGNRH
;
A
#
# COMPACT_ATOMS: atom_id res chain seq x y z
N ASP A 1 26.68 -10.30 -13.73
CA ASP A 1 27.23 -9.29 -14.67
C ASP A 1 28.25 -8.40 -13.97
N THR A 2 29.16 -7.79 -14.74
CA THR A 2 30.13 -6.78 -14.26
C THR A 2 30.18 -5.61 -15.22
N VAL A 3 30.35 -4.38 -14.70
CA VAL A 3 30.64 -3.19 -15.52
C VAL A 3 32.11 -2.84 -15.42
N LYS A 4 32.75 -2.58 -16.57
CA LYS A 4 34.13 -2.09 -16.65
C LYS A 4 34.13 -0.57 -16.60
N LEU A 5 35.01 0.01 -15.78
CA LEU A 5 35.16 1.46 -15.59
C LEU A 5 36.29 2.03 -16.48
N GLY A 6 36.44 3.36 -16.45
CA GLY A 6 37.46 4.08 -17.23
C GLY A 6 38.90 3.91 -16.72
N ASP A 7 39.09 3.35 -15.53
CA ASP A 7 40.38 2.96 -14.93
C ASP A 7 40.70 1.46 -15.13
N ASP A 8 40.04 0.83 -16.11
CA ASP A 8 40.06 -0.61 -16.41
C ASP A 8 39.45 -1.54 -15.33
N SER A 9 39.16 -1.03 -14.13
CA SER A 9 38.59 -1.80 -13.03
C SER A 9 37.19 -2.33 -13.34
N ARG A 10 36.74 -3.34 -12.59
CA ARG A 10 35.41 -3.96 -12.76
C ARG A 10 34.60 -3.89 -11.48
N MET A 11 33.32 -3.53 -11.61
CA MET A 11 32.36 -3.53 -10.51
C MET A 11 31.27 -4.58 -10.73
N ASN A 12 30.89 -5.26 -9.65
CA ASN A 12 29.83 -6.28 -9.68
C ASN A 12 28.45 -5.63 -9.79
N VAL A 13 27.63 -6.13 -10.71
CA VAL A 13 26.21 -5.79 -10.82
C VAL A 13 25.43 -6.64 -9.83
N MET A 14 24.79 -6.00 -8.84
CA MET A 14 23.98 -6.67 -7.82
C MET A 14 22.50 -6.80 -8.20
N GLY A 15 22.05 -6.07 -9.23
CA GLY A 15 20.69 -6.18 -9.75
C GLY A 15 20.53 -5.55 -11.12
N LYS A 16 19.47 -5.92 -11.83
CA LYS A 16 19.09 -5.35 -13.13
C LYS A 16 17.59 -5.09 -13.11
N GLY A 17 17.16 -3.91 -13.54
CA GLY A 17 15.76 -3.52 -13.48
C GLY A 17 15.38 -2.46 -14.52
N ASN A 18 14.12 -2.04 -14.47
CA ASN A 18 13.59 -0.97 -15.31
C ASN A 18 13.16 0.19 -14.40
N LEU A 19 13.49 1.42 -14.78
CA LEU A 19 13.16 2.63 -14.02
C LEU A 19 12.19 3.51 -14.81
N ARG A 20 11.20 4.07 -14.10
CA ARG A 20 10.42 5.22 -14.54
C ARG A 20 11.08 6.46 -13.96
N LEU A 21 11.52 7.37 -14.82
CA LEU A 21 12.14 8.64 -14.41
C LEU A 21 11.26 9.80 -14.89
N CYS A 22 10.91 10.73 -14.01
CA CYS A 22 10.35 12.00 -14.41
C CYS A 22 11.49 12.99 -14.69
N ILE A 23 11.53 13.52 -15.91
CA ILE A 23 12.50 14.51 -16.39
C ILE A 23 11.70 15.61 -17.06
N ASN A 24 11.84 16.86 -16.61
CA ASN A 24 11.08 18.02 -17.13
C ASN A 24 9.57 17.70 -17.25
N GLU A 25 8.98 17.19 -16.16
CA GLU A 25 7.56 16.82 -16.02
C GLU A 25 7.08 15.67 -16.92
N LYS A 26 7.94 15.11 -17.77
CA LYS A 26 7.64 13.95 -18.63
C LYS A 26 8.18 12.66 -18.03
N ILE A 27 7.38 11.60 -18.09
CA ILE A 27 7.78 10.27 -17.62
C ILE A 27 8.50 9.53 -18.76
N HIS A 28 9.74 9.11 -18.49
CA HIS A 28 10.60 8.35 -19.39
C HIS A 28 10.86 6.96 -18.82
N PHE A 29 10.88 5.94 -19.69
CA PHE A 29 11.14 4.55 -19.30
C PHE A 29 12.56 4.12 -19.71
N ILE A 30 13.40 3.83 -18.71
CA ILE A 30 14.75 3.32 -18.91
C ILE A 30 14.76 1.85 -18.54
N THR A 31 15.22 1.03 -19.48
CA THR A 31 15.20 -0.43 -19.39
C THR A 31 16.61 -0.95 -19.16
N CYS A 32 16.74 -2.13 -18.56
CA CYS A 32 18.03 -2.81 -18.33
C CYS A 32 19.05 -1.99 -17.51
N VAL A 33 18.57 -1.19 -16.56
CA VAL A 33 19.41 -0.40 -15.64
C VAL A 33 20.10 -1.33 -14.65
N TYR A 34 21.41 -1.17 -14.48
CA TYR A 34 22.20 -1.92 -13.49
C TYR A 34 22.23 -1.24 -12.12
N PHE A 35 22.09 -2.03 -11.06
CA PHE A 35 22.29 -1.62 -9.68
C PHE A 35 23.68 -2.05 -9.21
N ILE A 36 24.53 -1.07 -8.87
CA ILE A 36 25.93 -1.24 -8.48
C ILE A 36 26.17 -0.36 -7.24
N PRO A 37 26.05 -0.88 -6.01
CA PRO A 37 26.14 -0.07 -4.79
C PRO A 37 27.45 0.68 -4.58
N GLY A 38 28.55 0.22 -5.20
CA GLY A 38 29.84 0.91 -5.13
C GLY A 38 29.93 2.19 -5.99
N LEU A 39 29.00 2.42 -6.92
CA LEU A 39 28.95 3.66 -7.69
C LEU A 39 28.31 4.78 -6.86
N LYS A 40 29.10 5.81 -6.56
CA LYS A 40 28.64 7.01 -5.81
C LYS A 40 27.70 7.92 -6.62
N THR A 41 27.60 7.71 -7.94
CA THR A 41 26.79 8.53 -8.85
C THR A 41 26.09 7.65 -9.88
N ASN A 42 24.88 8.05 -10.27
CA ASN A 42 24.14 7.41 -11.36
C ASN A 42 24.72 7.85 -12.72
N LEU A 43 25.04 6.89 -13.58
CA LEU A 43 25.55 7.11 -14.92
C LEU A 43 24.53 6.63 -15.95
N LEU A 44 24.33 7.42 -17.01
CA LEU A 44 23.45 7.07 -18.13
C LEU A 44 24.30 6.93 -19.40
N SER A 45 24.43 5.70 -19.89
CA SER A 45 25.29 5.41 -21.04
C SER A 45 24.69 5.96 -22.34
N LEU A 46 25.39 6.88 -22.99
CA LEU A 46 25.00 7.43 -24.29
C LEU A 46 24.87 6.34 -25.35
N GLY A 47 25.78 5.35 -25.35
CA GLY A 47 25.71 4.20 -26.25
C GLY A 47 24.45 3.36 -26.04
N GLN A 48 24.02 3.14 -24.79
CA GLN A 48 22.76 2.44 -24.50
C GLN A 48 21.51 3.27 -24.89
N ILE A 49 21.57 4.60 -24.77
CA ILE A 49 20.51 5.47 -25.28
C ILE A 49 20.42 5.35 -26.80
N GLN A 50 21.54 5.49 -27.51
CA GLN A 50 21.60 5.50 -28.97
C GLN A 50 21.33 4.12 -29.60
N GLN A 51 21.55 3.03 -28.87
CA GLN A 51 21.11 1.68 -29.26
C GLN A 51 19.58 1.53 -29.29
N LYS A 52 18.82 2.38 -28.58
CA LYS A 52 17.36 2.41 -28.74
C LYS A 52 17.05 3.04 -30.09
N LYS A 53 16.34 2.28 -30.94
CA LYS A 53 15.81 2.79 -32.20
C LYS A 53 15.04 4.10 -31.96
N ASN A 54 15.19 5.03 -32.89
CA ASN A 54 14.51 6.33 -32.91
C ASN A 54 14.91 7.26 -31.75
N ILE A 55 16.17 7.25 -31.30
CA ILE A 55 16.72 8.29 -30.42
C ILE A 55 17.98 8.91 -31.02
N ALA A 56 17.98 10.24 -31.15
CA ALA A 56 19.11 11.03 -31.61
C ALA A 56 19.63 11.97 -30.51
N LEU A 57 20.95 12.13 -30.43
CA LEU A 57 21.64 12.98 -29.46
C LEU A 57 22.34 14.12 -30.20
N LEU A 58 21.99 15.37 -29.87
CA LEU A 58 22.62 16.57 -30.43
C LEU A 58 23.38 17.32 -29.34
N PHE A 59 24.69 17.35 -29.46
CA PHE A 59 25.59 18.14 -28.61
C PHE A 59 26.02 19.39 -29.38
N LYS A 60 25.60 20.58 -28.92
CA LYS A 60 25.95 21.87 -29.55
C LYS A 60 25.77 23.03 -28.57
N ASN A 61 26.70 23.99 -28.58
CA ASN A 61 26.66 25.20 -27.76
C ASN A 61 26.39 24.90 -26.27
N ASP A 62 27.17 23.99 -25.69
CA ASP A 62 27.05 23.52 -24.29
C ASP A 62 25.69 22.89 -23.90
N LEU A 63 24.85 22.57 -24.90
CA LEU A 63 23.60 21.82 -24.73
C LEU A 63 23.77 20.39 -25.22
N CYS A 64 23.22 19.44 -24.46
CA CYS A 64 22.84 18.12 -24.96
C CYS A 64 21.32 18.08 -25.09
N LYS A 65 20.83 17.83 -26.31
CA LYS A 65 19.42 17.66 -26.64
C LYS A 65 19.16 16.22 -27.04
N VAL A 66 18.14 15.60 -26.46
CA VAL A 66 17.75 14.22 -26.76
C VAL A 66 16.44 14.24 -27.53
N TYR A 67 16.48 13.79 -28.77
CA TYR A 67 15.34 13.74 -29.69
C TYR A 67 14.86 12.31 -29.86
N HIS A 68 13.57 12.15 -30.17
CA HIS A 68 12.99 10.90 -30.62
C HIS A 68 12.17 11.15 -31.89
N ASP A 69 12.41 10.38 -32.95
CA ASP A 69 11.99 10.72 -34.31
C ASP A 69 10.47 10.97 -34.42
N GLY A 70 9.65 10.14 -33.78
CA GLY A 70 8.18 10.30 -33.73
C GLY A 70 7.63 11.15 -32.58
N LYS A 71 8.47 11.79 -31.75
CA LYS A 71 8.05 12.55 -30.55
C LYS A 71 8.73 13.92 -30.39
N GLY A 72 9.67 14.26 -31.27
CA GLY A 72 10.47 15.48 -31.19
C GLY A 72 11.42 15.47 -29.99
N LEU A 73 11.63 16.64 -29.38
CA LEU A 73 12.53 16.82 -28.24
C LEU A 73 11.98 16.16 -26.98
N LEU A 74 12.70 15.18 -26.44
CA LEU A 74 12.40 14.54 -25.16
C LEU A 74 12.79 15.46 -24.00
N PHE A 75 14.08 15.81 -23.92
CA PHE A 75 14.62 16.72 -22.91
C PHE A 75 15.93 17.37 -23.38
N THR A 76 16.33 18.44 -22.68
CA THR A 76 17.60 19.16 -22.86
C THR A 76 18.31 19.23 -21.51
N THR A 77 19.64 19.14 -21.53
CA THR A 77 20.50 19.41 -20.36
C THR A 77 21.69 20.28 -20.77
N HIS A 78 22.15 21.11 -19.84
CA HIS A 78 23.29 21.99 -20.02
C HIS A 78 24.57 21.33 -19.48
N MET A 79 25.69 21.64 -20.12
CA MET A 79 27.01 21.28 -19.62
C MET A 79 27.30 22.04 -18.33
N SER A 80 27.65 21.32 -17.26
CA SER A 80 28.13 21.92 -16.01
C SER A 80 29.62 22.27 -16.09
N SER A 81 30.11 23.09 -15.15
CA SER A 81 31.51 23.58 -15.12
C SER A 81 32.58 22.49 -15.23
N ASN A 82 32.30 21.27 -14.76
CA ASN A 82 33.19 20.12 -14.89
C ASN A 82 32.98 19.29 -16.19
N ARG A 83 32.39 19.90 -17.22
CA ARG A 83 32.11 19.33 -18.56
C ARG A 83 31.19 18.09 -18.56
N MET A 84 30.32 17.97 -17.57
CA MET A 84 29.31 16.90 -17.49
C MET A 84 27.90 17.41 -17.78
N TYR A 85 27.11 16.61 -18.49
CA TYR A 85 25.68 16.85 -18.71
C TYR A 85 24.87 16.20 -17.59
N LYS A 86 24.31 17.03 -16.70
CA LYS A 86 23.58 16.56 -15.51
C LYS A 86 22.07 16.64 -15.76
N ILE A 87 21.36 15.54 -15.55
CA ILE A 87 19.90 15.48 -15.69
C ILE A 87 19.30 15.37 -14.29
N LYS A 88 18.42 16.30 -13.91
CA LYS A 88 17.59 16.17 -12.71
C LYS A 88 16.43 15.23 -13.04
N ALA A 89 16.52 14.00 -12.56
CA ALA A 89 15.51 12.96 -12.77
C ALA A 89 15.01 12.46 -11.41
N THR A 90 13.71 12.48 -11.19
CA THR A 90 13.10 11.84 -10.00
C THR A 90 12.63 10.44 -10.37
N VAL A 91 12.92 9.46 -9.51
CA VAL A 91 12.43 8.08 -9.70
C VAL A 91 10.94 8.06 -9.37
N VAL A 92 10.12 7.76 -10.36
CA VAL A 92 8.69 7.53 -10.18
C VAL A 92 8.53 6.07 -9.77
N MET A 93 8.44 5.83 -8.46
CA MET A 93 8.06 4.50 -7.98
C MET A 93 6.67 4.17 -8.53
N PRO A 94 6.46 2.96 -9.09
CA PRO A 94 5.11 2.56 -9.44
C PRO A 94 4.30 2.47 -8.15
N GLU A 95 3.22 3.23 -8.08
CA GLU A 95 2.11 2.93 -7.18
C GLU A 95 1.50 1.61 -7.66
N CYS A 96 2.06 0.50 -7.17
CA CYS A 96 1.25 -0.69 -6.98
C CYS A 96 0.11 -0.35 -6.02
N PHE A 97 -1.00 -1.10 -6.07
CA PHE A 97 -2.02 -1.08 -5.03
C PHE A 97 -1.45 -1.70 -3.73
N GLN A 98 -0.42 -1.05 -3.19
CA GLN A 98 0.06 -1.28 -1.86
C GLN A 98 -1.06 -0.78 -0.94
N ILE A 99 -1.80 -1.72 -0.35
CA ILE A 99 -2.50 -1.48 0.91
C ILE A 99 -1.41 -1.27 1.96
N SER A 100 -0.76 -0.11 1.86
CA SER A 100 -0.17 0.54 2.99
C SER A 100 -1.35 0.89 3.88
N ALA A 101 -1.60 0.04 4.87
CA ALA A 101 -2.19 0.48 6.11
C ALA A 101 -1.21 1.52 6.69
N LYS A 102 -1.31 2.76 6.18
CA LYS A 102 -0.52 3.91 6.64
C LYS A 102 -0.82 4.16 8.11
N ASP A 103 -2.05 3.87 8.52
CA ASP A 103 -2.40 3.75 9.91
C ASP A 103 -1.88 2.44 10.52
N LYS A 104 -0.87 2.59 11.40
CA LYS A 104 -0.38 1.52 12.26
C LYS A 104 -1.47 1.06 13.24
N SER A 105 -2.38 1.95 13.65
CA SER A 105 -3.45 1.62 14.60
C SER A 105 -4.42 0.60 14.00
N GLN A 106 -4.90 0.81 12.76
CA GLN A 106 -5.74 -0.16 12.03
C GLN A 106 -5.03 -1.51 11.78
N LEU A 107 -3.71 -1.51 11.51
CA LEU A 107 -2.94 -2.75 11.38
C LEU A 107 -2.93 -3.56 12.69
N TRP A 108 -2.71 -2.92 13.84
CA TRP A 108 -2.70 -3.58 15.14
C TRP A 108 -4.10 -3.94 15.63
N HIS A 109 -5.10 -3.12 15.32
CA HIS A 109 -6.52 -3.43 15.50
C HIS A 109 -6.90 -4.76 14.84
N ASN A 110 -6.56 -4.94 13.56
CA ASN A 110 -6.82 -6.19 12.84
C ASN A 110 -6.04 -7.38 13.44
N ARG A 111 -4.76 -7.18 13.82
CA ARG A 111 -3.92 -8.25 14.42
C ARG A 111 -4.42 -8.75 15.77
N TYR A 112 -5.02 -7.87 16.58
CA TYR A 112 -5.61 -8.21 17.88
C TYR A 112 -7.12 -8.48 17.77
N ALA A 113 -7.56 -9.11 16.68
CA ALA A 113 -8.94 -9.53 16.46
C ALA A 113 -9.98 -8.42 16.75
N HIS A 114 -9.73 -7.24 16.17
CA HIS A 114 -10.59 -6.06 16.28
C HIS A 114 -10.75 -5.47 17.71
N LEU A 115 -9.73 -5.65 18.56
CA LEU A 115 -9.61 -4.91 19.83
C LEU A 115 -9.58 -3.40 19.57
N SER A 116 -10.25 -2.61 20.41
CA SER A 116 -10.29 -1.15 20.26
C SER A 116 -8.89 -0.53 20.38
N ILE A 117 -8.64 0.58 19.67
CA ILE A 117 -7.36 1.30 19.73
C ILE A 117 -7.06 1.74 21.18
N LYS A 118 -8.07 2.16 21.94
CA LYS A 118 -7.97 2.42 23.39
C LYS A 118 -7.54 1.18 24.18
N GLY A 119 -8.05 -0.01 23.86
CA GLY A 119 -7.62 -1.27 24.48
C GLY A 119 -6.17 -1.62 24.15
N LEU A 120 -5.74 -1.43 22.90
CA LEU A 120 -4.35 -1.60 22.47
C LEU A 120 -3.41 -0.60 23.19
N ASN A 121 -3.81 0.66 23.30
CA ASN A 121 -3.06 1.67 24.04
C ASN A 121 -2.98 1.33 25.54
N ILE A 122 -4.01 0.73 26.16
CA ILE A 122 -3.91 0.19 27.53
C ILE A 122 -2.91 -0.96 27.63
N LEU A 123 -2.91 -1.91 26.67
CA LEU A 123 -1.95 -3.02 26.66
C LEU A 123 -0.50 -2.52 26.51
N SER A 124 -0.27 -1.52 25.65
CA SER A 124 1.04 -0.89 25.47
C SER A 124 1.47 -0.09 26.70
N ASN A 125 0.60 0.75 27.25
CA ASN A 125 0.94 1.67 28.35
C ASN A 125 1.07 0.99 29.72
N LYS A 126 0.65 -0.28 29.84
CA LYS A 126 0.80 -1.11 31.04
C LYS A 126 1.83 -2.23 30.89
N ASP A 127 2.65 -2.20 29.83
CA ASP A 127 3.67 -3.20 29.51
C ASP A 127 3.13 -4.66 29.50
N MET A 128 1.84 -4.84 29.16
CA MET A 128 1.18 -6.15 29.18
C MET A 128 1.52 -7.03 27.96
N VAL A 129 2.16 -6.44 26.94
CA VAL A 129 2.56 -7.09 25.69
C VAL A 129 3.91 -6.57 25.22
N LYS A 130 4.69 -7.40 24.51
CA LYS A 130 5.99 -7.00 23.95
C LYS A 130 5.87 -6.65 22.47
N GLY A 131 6.47 -5.54 22.05
CA GLY A 131 6.57 -5.14 20.64
C GLY A 131 5.33 -4.46 20.04
N LEU A 132 4.29 -4.19 20.83
CA LEU A 132 3.22 -3.27 20.44
C LEU A 132 3.73 -1.83 20.63
N PRO A 133 3.78 -0.98 19.59
CA PRO A 133 4.10 0.43 19.76
C PRO A 133 2.88 1.20 20.29
N ALA A 134 3.12 2.35 20.93
CA ALA A 134 2.05 3.31 21.21
C ALA A 134 1.34 3.72 19.91
N LEU A 135 0.01 3.72 19.94
CA LEU A 135 -0.85 3.94 18.78
C LEU A 135 -1.50 5.32 18.89
N VAL A 136 -1.65 6.00 17.75
CA VAL A 136 -2.40 7.25 17.69
C VAL A 136 -3.89 6.90 17.67
N ASP A 137 -4.69 7.51 18.55
CA ASP A 137 -6.14 7.40 18.50
C ASP A 137 -6.64 7.99 17.16
N SER A 138 -7.36 7.19 16.39
CA SER A 138 -7.96 7.61 15.11
C SER A 138 -9.48 7.59 15.20
N ASP A 139 -10.13 8.56 14.54
CA ASP A 139 -11.59 8.57 14.33
C ASP A 139 -12.03 7.65 13.18
N GLU A 140 -11.10 6.92 12.55
CA GLU A 140 -11.40 5.94 11.51
C GLU A 140 -12.22 4.79 12.09
N LYS A 141 -13.41 4.57 11.53
CA LYS A 141 -14.34 3.54 12.00
C LYS A 141 -14.17 2.26 11.18
N CYS A 142 -13.71 1.19 11.82
CA CYS A 142 -13.73 -0.14 11.22
C CYS A 142 -15.18 -0.60 10.96
N VAL A 143 -15.52 -0.84 9.68
CA VAL A 143 -16.87 -1.26 9.26
C VAL A 143 -17.25 -2.62 9.85
N ASP A 144 -16.31 -3.57 9.88
CA ASP A 144 -16.54 -4.91 10.45
C ASP A 144 -16.87 -4.82 11.95
N CYS A 145 -16.21 -3.92 12.68
CA CYS A 145 -16.54 -3.61 14.07
C CYS A 145 -17.94 -3.04 14.24
N LEU A 146 -18.35 -2.11 13.38
CA LEU A 146 -19.67 -1.49 13.47
C LEU A 146 -20.76 -2.53 13.22
N THR A 147 -20.62 -3.33 12.17
CA THR A 147 -21.57 -4.41 11.82
C THR A 147 -21.59 -5.49 12.90
N GLY A 148 -20.43 -5.96 13.36
CA GLY A 148 -20.32 -7.03 14.36
C GLY A 148 -20.70 -6.62 15.79
N LYS A 149 -20.64 -5.32 16.12
CA LYS A 149 -21.07 -4.77 17.43
C LYS A 149 -22.43 -4.09 17.37
N GLN A 150 -23.14 -4.17 16.24
CA GLN A 150 -24.50 -3.67 16.14
C GLN A 150 -25.41 -4.48 17.07
N HIS A 151 -25.89 -3.84 18.13
CA HIS A 151 -26.95 -4.42 18.94
C HIS A 151 -28.28 -4.25 18.20
N ARG A 152 -29.18 -5.21 18.37
CA ARG A 152 -30.60 -5.02 18.00
C ARG A 152 -31.18 -3.95 18.93
N ASP A 153 -32.03 -3.09 18.38
CA ASP A 153 -32.76 -2.10 19.17
C ASP A 153 -33.47 -2.76 20.36
N ALA A 154 -33.53 -2.03 21.48
CA ALA A 154 -34.19 -2.51 22.68
C ALA A 154 -35.65 -2.87 22.38
N PHE A 155 -36.05 -4.11 22.69
CA PHE A 155 -37.44 -4.53 22.56
C PHE A 155 -38.35 -3.59 23.37
N PRO A 156 -39.47 -3.10 22.80
CA PRO A 156 -40.43 -2.30 23.54
C PRO A 156 -40.87 -3.02 24.82
N LYS A 157 -40.77 -2.33 25.97
CA LYS A 157 -41.13 -2.89 27.29
C LYS A 157 -42.62 -3.27 27.39
N GLN A 158 -43.45 -2.75 26.49
CA GLN A 158 -44.86 -3.02 26.37
C GLN A 158 -45.20 -3.17 24.89
N ALA A 159 -46.14 -4.06 24.57
CA ALA A 159 -46.72 -4.13 23.24
C ALA A 159 -47.51 -2.84 22.95
N ILE A 160 -47.44 -2.37 21.70
CA ILE A 160 -48.16 -1.17 21.23
C ILE A 160 -49.69 -1.34 21.36
N TRP A 161 -50.16 -2.58 21.32
CA TRP A 161 -51.56 -2.95 21.45
C TRP A 161 -51.71 -4.22 22.29
N ARG A 162 -52.88 -4.37 22.92
CA ARG A 162 -53.26 -5.54 23.72
C ARG A 162 -54.77 -5.79 23.54
N ALA A 163 -55.16 -7.06 23.51
CA ALA A 163 -56.57 -7.46 23.53
C ALA A 163 -57.32 -6.78 24.68
N SER A 164 -58.49 -6.23 24.34
CA SER A 164 -59.43 -5.56 25.25
C SER A 164 -60.60 -6.46 25.64
N SER A 165 -60.90 -7.45 24.79
CA SER A 165 -61.98 -8.41 24.90
C SER A 165 -61.46 -9.85 24.88
N LYS A 166 -62.29 -10.80 25.34
CA LYS A 166 -61.88 -12.21 25.44
C LYS A 166 -61.71 -12.82 24.04
N LEU A 167 -60.61 -13.56 23.85
CA LEU A 167 -60.23 -14.23 22.59
C LEU A 167 -59.87 -13.31 21.41
N GLU A 168 -59.73 -11.99 21.63
CA GLU A 168 -59.34 -11.02 20.59
C GLU A 168 -57.89 -11.19 20.11
N LEU A 169 -57.03 -11.79 20.94
CA LEU A 169 -55.67 -12.20 20.58
C LEU A 169 -55.35 -13.55 21.24
N VAL A 170 -54.86 -14.50 20.44
CA VAL A 170 -54.38 -15.80 20.91
C VAL A 170 -52.94 -15.97 20.48
N HIS A 171 -52.03 -16.10 21.44
CA HIS A 171 -50.66 -16.52 21.18
C HIS A 171 -50.58 -18.04 21.31
N THR A 172 -50.08 -18.70 20.28
CA THR A 172 -49.69 -20.11 20.31
C THR A 172 -48.21 -20.24 20.02
N ASP A 173 -47.56 -21.19 20.68
CA ASP A 173 -46.18 -21.59 20.41
C ASP A 173 -46.13 -23.11 20.30
N ILE A 174 -45.23 -23.63 19.47
CA ILE A 174 -45.11 -25.06 19.18
C ILE A 174 -43.81 -25.56 19.83
N CYS A 175 -43.96 -26.19 20.99
CA CYS A 175 -42.86 -26.76 21.75
C CYS A 175 -42.64 -28.24 21.35
N GLY A 176 -41.40 -28.65 21.08
CA GLY A 176 -41.04 -30.05 20.85
C GLY A 176 -39.71 -30.29 20.11
N PRO A 177 -39.31 -31.56 19.92
CA PRO A 177 -40.06 -32.78 20.24
C PRO A 177 -39.71 -33.48 21.58
N ILE A 178 -40.67 -33.52 22.52
CA ILE A 178 -40.48 -34.19 23.83
C ILE A 178 -40.61 -35.74 23.70
N ALA A 179 -39.68 -36.41 22.99
CA ALA A 179 -39.41 -37.88 22.96
C ALA A 179 -37.97 -38.30 22.52
N PRO A 180 -37.29 -39.37 23.06
CA PRO A 180 -37.35 -40.11 24.35
C PRO A 180 -36.55 -39.50 25.54
N LYS A 181 -36.80 -39.88 26.83
CA LYS A 181 -36.73 -39.03 28.06
C LYS A 181 -35.35 -38.75 28.68
N SER A 182 -35.20 -37.51 29.18
CA SER A 182 -34.09 -37.00 30.00
C SER A 182 -33.78 -37.88 31.21
N ASN A 183 -32.77 -38.75 31.06
CA ASN A 183 -32.17 -39.54 32.13
C ASN A 183 -30.64 -39.35 32.19
N GLY A 184 -30.13 -38.29 31.55
CA GLY A 184 -28.99 -38.46 30.63
C GLY A 184 -29.51 -38.94 29.28
N GLY A 185 -30.35 -38.12 28.63
CA GLY A 185 -31.02 -38.46 27.36
C GLY A 185 -32.18 -37.51 26.99
N ASN A 186 -31.95 -36.19 26.95
CA ASN A 186 -33.02 -35.19 27.12
C ASN A 186 -34.08 -35.07 26.00
N ARG A 187 -35.31 -34.69 26.42
CA ARG A 187 -36.49 -34.34 25.59
C ARG A 187 -36.79 -32.84 25.74
N HIS A 188 -37.07 -32.13 24.66
CA HIS A 188 -37.46 -30.70 24.64
C HIS A 188 -38.56 -30.42 23.64
#